data_AF-A0A2E7LMJ9-F1
#
_entry.id   AF-A0A2E7LMJ9-F1
#
_cell.length_a   1.000
_cell.length_b   1.000
_cell.length_c   1.000
_cell.angle_alpha   90.00
_cell.angle_beta   90.00
_cell.angle_gamma   90.00
#
_symmetry.space_group_name_H-M   'P 1'
#
loop_
_entity.id
_entity.type
_entity.pdbx_description
1 polymer ?
#
loop_
_entity_poly.entity_id
_entity_poly.type
_entity_poly.pdbx_seq_one_letter_code
_entity_poly.pdbx_strand_id
1 'polypeptide(L)'
;MTLRELIHKCPYKRTFNALYRHYYYGNEKEVIQSADLGYLNVYKELEQLPPNPSPKWEMHVLKKVDKDYDDIIDVRLHEIKEGESYGCDLTLWSEIIDCEVKKLTDISDIECLAHILYEITFYGFSEAKIKEVKDEMSELVKRIDNGEEKLIPFKPEDLL
;
A
#
# COMPACT_ATOMS: atom_id res chain seq x y z
N MET A 1 -15.52 -9.00 0.76
CA MET A 1 -15.24 -8.56 -0.63
C MET A 1 -13.73 -8.59 -0.80
N THR A 2 -13.21 -9.18 -1.87
CA THR A 2 -11.76 -9.21 -2.12
C THR A 2 -11.26 -7.89 -2.70
N LEU A 3 -9.94 -7.68 -2.72
CA LEU A 3 -9.35 -6.52 -3.38
C LEU A 3 -9.69 -6.50 -4.89
N ARG A 4 -9.63 -7.65 -5.57
CA ARG A 4 -10.05 -7.79 -6.96
C ARG A 4 -11.51 -7.36 -7.18
N GLU A 5 -12.42 -7.83 -6.33
CA GLU A 5 -13.83 -7.44 -6.41
C GLU A 5 -14.02 -5.94 -6.18
N LEU A 6 -13.27 -5.36 -5.24
CA LEU A 6 -13.29 -3.93 -4.96
C LEU A 6 -12.82 -3.11 -6.17
N ILE A 7 -11.75 -3.54 -6.84
CA ILE A 7 -11.22 -2.92 -8.07
C ILE A 7 -12.26 -2.97 -9.18
N HIS A 8 -12.88 -4.13 -9.44
CA HIS A 8 -13.91 -4.23 -10.47
C HIS A 8 -15.18 -3.42 -10.14
N LYS A 9 -15.51 -3.27 -8.86
CA LYS A 9 -16.67 -2.50 -8.40
C LYS A 9 -16.47 -0.98 -8.55
N CYS A 10 -15.23 -0.51 -8.43
CA CYS A 10 -14.91 0.91 -8.40
C CYS A 10 -14.51 1.41 -9.80
N PRO A 11 -15.06 2.51 -10.33
CA PRO A 11 -14.54 3.07 -11.58
C PRO A 11 -13.24 3.84 -11.35
N TYR A 12 -12.20 3.54 -12.14
CA TYR A 12 -10.88 4.18 -12.04
C TYR A 12 -10.95 5.70 -11.81
N LYS A 13 -11.70 6.45 -12.65
CA LYS A 13 -11.70 7.91 -12.54
C LYS A 13 -12.27 8.43 -11.22
N ARG A 14 -13.24 7.73 -10.64
CA ARG A 14 -13.79 8.08 -9.32
C ARG A 14 -12.78 7.79 -8.21
N THR A 15 -12.08 6.66 -8.30
CA THR A 15 -10.99 6.28 -7.40
C THR A 15 -9.84 7.29 -7.47
N PHE A 16 -9.38 7.66 -8.67
CA PHE A 16 -8.33 8.65 -8.83
C PHE A 16 -8.74 10.04 -8.31
N ASN A 17 -10.00 10.44 -8.47
CA ASN A 17 -10.46 11.70 -7.88
C ASN A 17 -10.39 11.67 -6.34
N ALA A 18 -10.56 10.51 -5.70
CA ALA A 18 -10.38 10.36 -4.26
C ALA A 18 -8.90 10.38 -3.87
N LEU A 19 -8.03 9.66 -4.58
CA LEU A 19 -6.57 9.77 -4.45
C LEU A 19 -6.10 11.22 -4.56
N TYR A 20 -6.59 11.94 -5.55
CA TYR A 20 -6.26 13.35 -5.75
C TYR A 20 -6.62 14.19 -4.53
N ARG A 21 -7.85 14.06 -4.00
CA ARG A 21 -8.29 14.84 -2.84
C ARG A 21 -7.42 14.61 -1.60
N HIS A 22 -7.04 13.36 -1.36
CA HIS A 22 -6.30 13.00 -0.13
C HIS A 22 -4.80 13.25 -0.22
N TYR A 23 -4.20 13.02 -1.39
CA TYR A 23 -2.74 12.88 -1.48
C TYR A 23 -2.08 13.81 -2.50
N TYR A 24 -2.84 14.42 -3.42
CA TYR A 24 -2.28 15.25 -4.48
C TYR A 24 -2.93 16.64 -4.60
N TYR A 25 -3.86 16.98 -3.70
CA TYR A 25 -4.52 18.27 -3.73
C TYR A 25 -3.49 19.37 -3.44
N GLY A 26 -3.44 20.37 -4.32
CA GLY A 26 -2.45 21.46 -4.23
C GLY A 26 -1.11 21.16 -4.91
N ASN A 27 -0.87 19.93 -5.40
CA ASN A 27 0.34 19.62 -6.15
C ASN A 27 0.33 20.27 -7.54
N GLU A 28 1.51 20.38 -8.15
CA GLU A 28 1.66 20.87 -9.52
C GLU A 28 0.99 19.95 -10.54
N LYS A 29 0.57 20.53 -11.67
CA LYS A 29 -0.20 19.82 -12.70
C LYS A 29 0.56 18.62 -13.25
N GLU A 30 1.86 18.75 -13.45
CA GLU A 30 2.77 17.75 -14.00
C GLU A 30 2.87 16.53 -13.05
N VAL A 31 2.89 16.78 -11.74
CA VAL A 31 2.86 15.75 -10.69
C VAL A 31 1.54 15.00 -10.73
N ILE A 32 0.42 15.72 -10.78
CA ILE A 32 -0.93 15.12 -10.86
C ILE A 32 -1.08 14.29 -12.14
N GLN A 33 -0.58 14.77 -13.28
CA GLN A 33 -0.62 14.04 -14.55
C GLN A 33 0.19 12.75 -14.52
N SER A 34 1.39 12.81 -13.92
CA SER A 34 2.25 11.63 -13.76
C SER A 34 1.62 10.61 -12.82
N ALA A 35 0.99 11.06 -11.73
CA ALA A 35 0.25 10.21 -10.82
C ALA A 35 -0.99 9.57 -11.49
N ASP A 36 -1.81 10.33 -12.22
CA ASP A 36 -2.98 9.80 -12.97
C ASP A 36 -2.53 8.67 -13.88
N LEU A 37 -1.49 8.90 -14.70
CA LEU A 37 -0.94 7.89 -15.60
C LEU A 37 -0.40 6.66 -14.84
N GLY A 38 0.34 6.88 -13.75
CA GLY A 38 0.86 5.83 -12.89
C GLY A 38 -0.24 4.94 -12.34
N TYR A 39 -1.21 5.52 -11.65
CA TYR A 39 -2.34 4.77 -11.08
C TYR A 39 -3.20 4.11 -12.14
N LEU A 40 -3.34 4.69 -13.34
CA LEU A 40 -4.08 4.05 -14.43
C LEU A 40 -3.41 2.74 -14.88
N ASN A 41 -2.08 2.74 -14.93
CA ASN A 41 -1.32 1.52 -15.25
C ASN A 41 -1.46 0.48 -14.15
N VAL A 42 -1.32 0.89 -12.88
CA VAL A 42 -1.55 0.02 -11.71
C VAL A 42 -2.94 -0.60 -11.76
N TYR A 43 -3.97 0.20 -12.04
CA TYR A 43 -5.34 -0.28 -12.13
C TYR A 43 -5.49 -1.44 -13.13
N LYS A 44 -4.93 -1.25 -14.33
CA LYS A 44 -4.97 -2.25 -15.40
C LYS A 44 -4.16 -3.50 -15.08
N GLU A 45 -3.01 -3.33 -14.41
CA GLU A 45 -2.17 -4.44 -13.98
C GLU A 45 -2.92 -5.31 -12.96
N LEU A 46 -3.52 -4.69 -11.95
CA LEU A 46 -4.27 -5.39 -10.90
C LEU A 46 -5.48 -6.15 -11.46
N GLU A 47 -6.21 -5.58 -12.43
CA GLU A 47 -7.32 -6.26 -13.13
C GLU A 47 -6.89 -7.55 -13.85
N GLN A 48 -5.62 -7.63 -14.27
CA GLN A 48 -5.08 -8.72 -15.07
C GLN A 48 -4.31 -9.77 -14.26
N LEU A 49 -4.07 -9.54 -12.97
CA LEU A 49 -3.34 -10.48 -12.13
C LEU A 49 -4.04 -11.84 -12.06
N PRO A 50 -3.30 -12.96 -12.08
CA PRO A 50 -3.89 -14.28 -11.94
C PRO A 50 -4.57 -14.43 -10.56
N PRO A 51 -5.55 -15.35 -10.42
CA PRO A 51 -6.14 -15.65 -9.12
C PRO A 51 -5.12 -16.20 -8.12
N ASN A 52 -5.19 -15.75 -6.87
CA ASN A 52 -4.49 -16.31 -5.73
C ASN A 52 -5.48 -17.10 -4.85
N PRO A 53 -5.52 -18.44 -4.94
CA PRO A 53 -6.56 -19.25 -4.30
C PRO A 53 -6.41 -19.39 -2.78
N SER A 54 -5.26 -19.01 -2.22
CA SER A 54 -4.94 -19.22 -0.80
C SER A 54 -4.27 -17.98 -0.21
N PRO A 55 -4.98 -16.85 -0.10
CA PRO A 55 -4.41 -15.63 0.46
C PRO A 55 -3.95 -15.87 1.90
N LYS A 56 -2.71 -15.50 2.20
CA LYS A 56 -2.15 -15.53 3.57
C LYS A 56 -2.73 -14.42 4.45
N TRP A 57 -3.17 -13.33 3.82
CA TRP A 57 -3.48 -12.07 4.47
C TRP A 57 -4.97 -11.71 4.37
N GLU A 58 -5.43 -10.93 5.33
CA GLU A 58 -6.57 -10.03 5.18
C GLU A 58 -6.06 -8.59 5.06
N MET A 59 -6.75 -7.75 4.30
CA MET A 59 -6.44 -6.33 4.20
C MET A 59 -7.41 -5.54 5.08
N HIS A 60 -6.90 -4.90 6.12
CA HIS A 60 -7.70 -4.10 7.05
C HIS A 60 -7.52 -2.62 6.71
N VAL A 61 -8.64 -1.92 6.51
CA VAL A 61 -8.68 -0.47 6.32
C VAL A 61 -9.40 0.13 7.52
N LEU A 62 -8.69 0.91 8.33
CA LEU A 62 -9.20 1.45 9.59
C LEU A 62 -8.85 2.92 9.77
N LYS A 63 -9.58 3.57 10.66
CA LYS A 63 -9.34 4.96 11.05
C LYS A 63 -8.46 4.96 12.31
N LYS A 64 -7.32 5.66 12.25
CA LYS A 64 -6.47 5.96 13.41
C LYS A 64 -6.73 7.40 13.84
N VAL A 65 -7.06 7.56 15.12
CA VAL A 65 -7.11 8.88 15.77
C VAL A 65 -5.73 9.16 16.32
N ASP A 66 -5.04 10.10 15.73
CA ASP A 66 -3.85 10.69 16.34
C ASP A 66 -4.28 11.87 17.22
N LYS A 67 -3.59 12.10 18.33
CA LYS A 67 -3.90 13.24 19.23
C LYS A 67 -3.44 14.57 18.63
N ASP A 68 -2.47 14.53 17.74
CA ASP A 68 -1.80 15.72 17.18
C ASP A 68 -2.11 15.94 15.69
N TYR A 69 -2.81 14.99 15.05
CA TYR A 69 -3.17 15.07 13.63
C TYR A 69 -4.66 14.77 13.41
N ASP A 70 -5.18 15.25 12.28
CA ASP A 70 -6.49 14.84 11.79
C ASP A 70 -6.57 13.32 11.65
N ASP A 71 -7.79 12.79 11.68
CA ASP A 71 -8.05 11.37 11.53
C ASP A 71 -7.36 10.78 10.28
N ILE A 72 -6.46 9.80 10.48
CA ILE A 72 -5.70 9.16 9.40
C ILE A 72 -6.36 7.81 9.05
N ILE A 73 -6.41 7.48 7.76
CA ILE A 73 -6.79 6.12 7.32
C ILE A 73 -5.52 5.28 7.17
N ASP A 74 -5.51 4.14 7.85
CA ASP A 74 -4.43 3.16 7.87
C ASP A 74 -4.85 1.91 7.08
N VAL A 75 -4.00 1.46 6.17
CA VAL A 75 -4.16 0.20 5.44
C VAL A 75 -3.06 -0.75 5.88
N ARG A 76 -3.45 -1.94 6.33
CA ARG A 76 -2.50 -2.93 6.83
C ARG A 76 -2.91 -4.33 6.43
N LEU A 77 -1.92 -5.22 6.34
CA LEU A 77 -2.14 -6.65 6.19
C LEU A 77 -2.23 -7.30 7.57
N HIS A 78 -3.19 -8.19 7.75
CA HIS A 78 -3.37 -9.00 8.94
C HIS A 78 -3.13 -10.47 8.58
N GLU A 79 -2.19 -11.12 9.26
CA GLU A 79 -1.92 -12.54 9.05
C GLU A 79 -3.02 -13.40 9.68
N ILE A 80 -3.68 -14.23 8.87
CA ILE A 80 -4.83 -15.04 9.30
C ILE A 80 -4.49 -16.03 10.42
N LYS A 81 -3.26 -16.57 10.43
CA LYS A 81 -2.84 -17.63 11.36
C LYS A 81 -2.25 -17.09 12.66
N GLU A 82 -1.25 -16.21 12.52
CA GLU A 82 -0.47 -15.70 13.66
C GLU A 82 -1.10 -14.45 14.30
N GLY A 83 -2.04 -13.79 13.61
CA GLY A 83 -2.77 -12.63 14.13
C GLY A 83 -1.95 -11.32 14.15
N GLU A 84 -0.74 -11.33 13.59
CA GLU A 84 0.12 -10.16 13.49
C GLU A 84 -0.32 -9.23 12.35
N SER A 85 0.03 -7.95 12.44
CA SER A 85 -0.32 -6.95 11.43
C SER A 85 0.91 -6.21 10.91
N TYR A 86 0.94 -5.95 9.61
CA TYR A 86 2.08 -5.42 8.88
C TYR A 86 1.64 -4.34 7.88
N GLY A 87 2.58 -3.46 7.48
CA GLY A 87 2.38 -2.59 6.32
C GLY A 87 2.23 -3.39 5.02
N CYS A 88 1.59 -2.80 4.01
CA CYS A 88 1.40 -3.44 2.70
C CYS A 88 2.34 -2.92 1.60
N ASP A 89 3.16 -1.91 1.90
CA ASP A 89 4.00 -1.14 0.98
C ASP A 89 5.06 -1.97 0.22
N LEU A 90 5.54 -3.07 0.81
CA LEU A 90 6.51 -3.99 0.19
C LEU A 90 5.93 -5.36 -0.19
N THR A 91 4.61 -5.50 -0.19
CA THR A 91 3.95 -6.77 -0.53
C THR A 91 3.66 -6.81 -2.02
N LEU A 92 3.97 -7.93 -2.68
CA LEU A 92 3.67 -8.07 -4.11
C LEU A 92 2.16 -8.10 -4.30
N TRP A 93 1.68 -7.42 -5.34
CA TRP A 93 0.25 -7.28 -5.59
C TRP A 93 -0.42 -8.64 -5.87
N SER A 94 0.28 -9.54 -6.54
CA SER A 94 -0.08 -10.95 -6.74
C SER A 94 -0.27 -11.72 -5.43
N GLU A 95 0.39 -11.33 -4.35
CA GLU A 95 0.21 -11.93 -3.02
C GLU A 95 -1.10 -11.46 -2.34
N ILE A 96 -1.65 -10.30 -2.74
CA ILE A 96 -2.76 -9.63 -2.03
C ILE A 96 -4.02 -9.38 -2.86
N ILE A 97 -3.99 -9.59 -4.17
CA ILE A 97 -5.10 -9.24 -5.08
C ILE A 97 -6.42 -9.93 -4.73
N ASP A 98 -6.36 -11.14 -4.17
CA ASP A 98 -7.55 -11.91 -3.74
C ASP A 98 -7.71 -11.96 -2.21
N CYS A 99 -6.97 -11.15 -1.46
CA CYS A 99 -7.19 -10.99 -0.02
C CYS A 99 -8.55 -10.37 0.28
N GLU A 100 -9.18 -10.81 1.37
CA GLU A 100 -10.40 -10.18 1.87
C GLU A 100 -10.09 -8.77 2.37
N VAL A 101 -10.85 -7.78 1.89
CA VAL A 101 -10.80 -6.40 2.37
C VAL A 101 -11.83 -6.21 3.47
N LYS A 102 -11.36 -5.96 4.69
CA LYS A 102 -12.16 -5.60 5.86
C LYS A 102 -12.10 -4.09 6.08
N LYS A 103 -13.18 -3.42 5.71
CA LYS A 103 -13.40 -1.99 6.02
C LYS A 103 -13.87 -1.87 7.47
N LEU A 104 -12.97 -1.45 8.36
CA LEU A 104 -13.23 -1.20 9.78
C LEU A 104 -13.50 0.29 10.04
N THR A 105 -14.08 0.96 9.05
CA THR A 105 -14.41 2.39 9.02
C THR A 105 -15.62 2.59 8.12
N ASP A 106 -16.26 3.76 8.18
CA ASP A 106 -17.49 4.11 7.46
C ASP A 106 -17.25 4.70 6.06
N ILE A 107 -16.01 4.72 5.59
CA ILE A 107 -15.67 5.25 4.26
C ILE A 107 -16.29 4.42 3.13
N SER A 108 -16.52 5.11 2.01
CA SER A 108 -17.05 4.47 0.79
C SER A 108 -16.03 3.49 0.17
N ASP A 109 -16.50 2.59 -0.69
CA ASP A 109 -15.61 1.66 -1.41
C ASP A 109 -14.58 2.40 -2.29
N ILE A 110 -14.98 3.53 -2.88
CA ILE A 110 -14.09 4.38 -3.69
C ILE A 110 -12.96 4.95 -2.83
N GLU A 111 -13.29 5.44 -1.64
CA GLU A 111 -12.30 6.00 -0.70
C GLU A 111 -11.39 4.88 -0.17
N CYS A 112 -11.99 3.75 0.20
CA CYS A 112 -11.25 2.55 0.62
C CYS A 112 -10.21 2.13 -0.42
N LEU A 113 -10.63 1.99 -1.69
CA LEU A 113 -9.71 1.61 -2.75
C LEU A 113 -8.63 2.68 -3.00
N ALA A 114 -8.96 3.97 -2.86
CA ALA A 114 -7.97 5.03 -3.00
C ALA A 114 -6.85 4.92 -1.95
N HIS A 115 -7.19 4.70 -0.67
CA HIS A 115 -6.19 4.49 0.37
C HIS A 115 -5.35 3.23 0.13
N ILE A 116 -5.98 2.13 -0.31
CA ILE A 116 -5.27 0.90 -0.64
C ILE A 116 -4.27 1.14 -1.78
N LEU A 117 -4.71 1.77 -2.88
CA LEU A 117 -3.85 2.06 -4.03
C LEU A 117 -2.67 2.94 -3.65
N TYR A 118 -2.88 3.95 -2.80
CA TYR A 118 -1.79 4.80 -2.32
C TYR A 118 -0.71 3.98 -1.59
N GLU A 119 -1.12 3.13 -0.66
CA GLU A 119 -0.21 2.35 0.17
C GLU A 119 0.57 1.28 -0.63
N ILE A 120 -0.11 0.54 -1.51
CA ILE A 120 0.56 -0.52 -2.29
C ILE A 120 1.46 0.02 -3.42
N THR A 121 1.39 1.33 -3.70
CA THR A 121 2.22 2.00 -4.73
C THR A 121 3.30 2.88 -4.12
N PHE A 122 3.53 2.79 -2.80
CA PHE A 122 4.49 3.65 -2.08
C PHE A 122 5.90 3.67 -2.69
N TYR A 123 6.41 2.50 -3.12
CA TYR A 123 7.72 2.40 -3.77
C TYR A 123 7.68 2.45 -5.30
N GLY A 124 6.50 2.54 -5.91
CA GLY A 124 6.35 2.66 -7.36
C GLY A 124 5.03 2.17 -7.94
N PHE A 125 4.84 2.46 -9.23
CA PHE A 125 3.62 2.17 -10.00
C PHE A 125 3.72 0.86 -10.82
N SER A 126 4.53 -0.10 -10.40
CA SER A 126 4.54 -1.46 -10.98
C SER A 126 4.96 -2.51 -9.95
N GLU A 127 4.41 -3.72 -10.03
CA GLU A 127 4.79 -4.81 -9.13
C GLU A 127 6.29 -5.14 -9.28
N ALA A 128 6.82 -5.03 -10.49
CA ALA A 128 8.25 -5.21 -10.76
C ALA A 128 9.12 -4.24 -9.94
N LYS A 129 8.68 -2.98 -9.76
CA LYS A 129 9.42 -2.01 -8.93
C LYS A 129 9.33 -2.35 -7.46
N ILE A 130 8.16 -2.78 -6.98
CA ILE A 130 8.00 -3.26 -5.59
C ILE A 130 8.92 -4.45 -5.33
N LYS A 131 8.99 -5.39 -6.30
CA LYS A 131 9.89 -6.55 -6.22
C LYS A 131 11.36 -6.15 -6.16
N GLU A 132 11.80 -5.22 -7.02
CA GLU A 132 13.18 -4.71 -7.02
C GLU A 132 13.56 -4.17 -5.63
N VAL A 133 12.71 -3.32 -5.04
CA VAL A 133 12.96 -2.73 -3.72
C VAL A 133 12.95 -3.81 -2.62
N LYS A 134 12.01 -4.75 -2.68
CA LYS A 134 11.94 -5.90 -1.74
C LYS A 134 13.21 -6.75 -1.80
N ASP A 135 13.73 -7.02 -3.00
CA ASP A 135 14.96 -7.78 -3.20
C ASP A 135 16.17 -6.99 -2.66
N GLU A 136 16.29 -5.68 -2.97
CA GLU A 136 17.36 -4.82 -2.45
C GLU A 136 17.39 -4.78 -0.92
N MET A 137 16.22 -4.64 -0.28
CA MET A 137 16.09 -4.67 1.18
C MET A 137 16.46 -6.03 1.75
N SER A 138 16.05 -7.12 1.10
CA SER A 138 16.39 -8.48 1.53
C SER A 138 17.90 -8.74 1.46
N GLU A 139 18.57 -8.25 0.42
CA GLU A 139 20.04 -8.34 0.32
C GLU A 139 20.73 -7.47 1.36
N LEU A 140 20.22 -6.27 1.65
CA LEU A 140 20.75 -5.43 2.73
C LEU A 140 20.67 -6.14 4.09
N VAL A 141 19.54 -6.78 4.41
CA VAL A 141 19.38 -7.56 5.65
C VAL A 141 20.44 -8.66 5.75
N LYS A 142 20.68 -9.42 4.67
CA LYS A 142 21.71 -10.46 4.66
C LYS A 142 23.12 -9.91 4.91
N ARG A 143 23.46 -8.77 4.30
CA ARG A 143 24.77 -8.14 4.51
C ARG A 143 24.94 -7.63 5.93
N ILE A 144 23.86 -7.11 6.55
CA ILE A 144 23.85 -6.74 7.97
C ILE A 144 24.10 -7.98 8.85
N ASP A 145 23.36 -9.07 8.62
CA ASP A 145 23.49 -10.31 9.40
C ASP A 145 24.89 -10.94 9.27
N ASN A 146 25.53 -10.78 8.11
CA ASN A 146 26.90 -11.20 7.86
C ASN A 146 27.97 -10.26 8.42
N GLY A 147 27.58 -9.10 8.98
CA GLY A 147 28.52 -8.10 9.49
C GLY A 147 29.28 -7.33 8.40
N GLU A 148 28.79 -7.35 7.16
CA GLU A 148 29.38 -6.62 6.02
C GLU A 148 29.00 -5.13 6.03
N GLU A 149 27.92 -4.78 6.75
CA GLU A 149 27.41 -3.41 6.86
C GLU A 149 27.77 -2.77 8.20
N LYS A 150 28.16 -1.50 8.18
CA LYS A 150 28.38 -0.72 9.40
C LYS A 150 27.07 -0.05 9.82
N LEU A 151 26.43 -0.59 10.85
CA LEU A 151 25.23 0.01 11.43
C LEU A 151 25.55 1.37 12.08
N ILE A 152 24.68 2.35 11.86
CA ILE A 152 24.72 3.62 12.58
C ILE A 152 24.12 3.37 13.96
N PRO A 153 24.87 3.55 15.05
CA PRO A 153 24.34 3.39 16.39
C PRO A 153 23.21 4.40 16.61
N PHE A 154 22.05 3.92 17.08
CA PHE A 154 21.00 4.80 17.53
C PHE A 154 21.49 5.60 18.74
N LYS A 155 21.39 6.94 18.65
CA LYS A 155 21.75 7.87 19.71
C LYS A 155 20.49 8.57 20.21
N PRO A 156 20.01 8.25 21.42
CA PRO A 156 18.82 8.88 21.98
C PRO A 156 18.91 10.40 22.05
N GLU A 157 20.11 10.95 22.20
CA GLU A 157 20.39 12.39 22.23
C GLU A 157 20.09 13.13 20.91
N ASP A 158 19.99 12.44 19.77
CA ASP A 158 19.66 13.05 18.48
C ASP A 158 18.13 13.33 18.31
N LEU A 159 17.31 12.94 19.29
CA LEU A 159 15.85 13.15 19.31
C LEU A 159 15.42 14.34 20.20
N LEU A 160 16.37 15.08 20.79
CA LEU A 160 16.12 16.20 21.70
C LEU A 160 16.35 17.57 21.05
#